data_AF-A0A844CJ44-F1
#
_entry.id   AF-A0A844CJ44-F1
#
_cell.length_a   1.000
_cell.length_b   1.000
_cell.length_c   1.000
_cell.angle_alpha   90.00
_cell.angle_beta   90.00
_cell.angle_gamma   90.00
#
_symmetry.space_group_name_H-M   'P 1'
#
loop_
_entity.id
_entity.type
_entity.pdbx_description
1 polymer ?
#
loop_
_entity_poly.entity_id
_entity_poly.type
_entity_poly.pdbx_seq_one_letter_code
_entity_poly.pdbx_strand_id
1 'polypeptide(L)'
;MDDSFRMMLAVKLCSADMSCGYISVDPVLGNRNEQITQRLKWYSEKLLVLTDIQIADPDIKNVFIEQAVSLTCADIICDVIAIAPVLYDRNEKIFEKLKMYMSLLLASFPLACADDQEECIADMEKVEVREKATPKTSRSGGKRRKRR
;
A
#
# COMPACT_ATOMS: atom_id res chain seq x y z
N MET A 1 -10.25 6.53 17.30
CA MET A 1 -8.79 6.44 17.43
C MET A 1 -8.35 7.61 18.30
N ASP A 2 -7.53 7.35 19.32
CA ASP A 2 -6.96 8.40 20.17
C ASP A 2 -6.04 9.35 19.37
N ASP A 3 -6.03 10.64 19.73
CA ASP A 3 -5.26 11.66 19.01
C ASP A 3 -3.75 11.44 19.09
N SER A 4 -3.24 10.94 20.23
CA SER A 4 -1.82 10.61 20.41
C SER A 4 -1.40 9.44 19.52
N PHE A 5 -2.23 8.39 19.46
CA PHE A 5 -1.99 7.25 18.58
C PHE A 5 -2.01 7.67 17.10
N ARG A 6 -2.99 8.50 16.70
CA ARG A 6 -3.05 9.04 15.33
C ARG A 6 -1.82 9.87 14.99
N MET A 7 -1.39 10.74 15.90
CA MET A 7 -0.17 11.55 15.75
C MET A 7 1.05 10.65 15.56
N MET A 8 1.22 9.61 16.37
CA MET A 8 2.32 8.64 16.24
C MET A 8 2.35 8.00 14.85
N LEU A 9 1.20 7.54 14.33
CA LEU A 9 1.11 6.93 13.01
C LEU A 9 1.40 7.93 11.88
N ALA A 10 0.90 9.16 11.98
CA ALA A 10 1.18 10.22 11.02
C ALA A 10 2.68 10.56 10.99
N VAL A 11 3.34 10.59 12.15
CA VAL A 11 4.79 10.76 12.27
C VAL A 11 5.52 9.61 11.57
N LYS A 12 5.14 8.34 11.81
CA LYS A 12 5.77 7.18 11.14
C LYS A 12 5.74 7.31 9.61
N LEU A 13 4.58 7.66 9.04
CA LEU A 13 4.44 7.83 7.58
C LEU A 13 5.22 9.04 7.05
N CYS A 14 5.23 10.15 7.78
CA CYS A 14 6.03 11.33 7.43
C CYS A 14 7.53 11.03 7.50
N SER A 15 7.98 10.22 8.47
CA SER A 15 9.37 9.76 8.53
C SER A 15 9.73 8.91 7.31
N ALA A 16 8.83 8.04 6.83
CA ALA A 16 9.05 7.28 5.60
C ALA A 16 9.21 8.21 4.38
N ASP A 17 8.40 9.26 4.26
CA ASP A 17 8.55 10.29 3.21
C ASP A 17 9.89 11.04 3.29
N MET A 18 10.40 11.28 4.49
CA MET A 18 11.74 11.87 4.68
C MET A 18 12.83 10.87 4.30
N SER A 19 12.67 9.60 4.68
CA SER A 19 13.66 8.55 4.43
C SER A 19 13.78 8.18 2.96
N CYS A 20 12.68 8.14 2.21
CA CYS A 20 12.75 7.93 0.76
C CYS A 20 13.15 9.20 -0.01
N GLY A 21 13.25 10.36 0.64
CA GLY A 21 13.65 11.61 -0.01
C GLY A 21 12.50 12.35 -0.73
N TYR A 22 11.25 11.94 -0.54
CA TYR A 22 10.08 12.72 -0.96
C TYR A 22 10.06 14.09 -0.27
N ILE A 23 10.39 14.14 1.03
CA ILE A 23 10.77 15.38 1.72
C ILE A 23 12.30 15.48 1.69
N SER A 24 12.81 16.31 0.77
CA SER A 24 14.26 16.50 0.60
C SER A 24 14.94 16.92 1.91
N VAL A 25 16.20 16.48 2.09
CA VAL A 25 17.00 16.90 3.24
C VAL A 25 17.28 18.40 3.22
N ASP A 26 17.52 18.91 2.02
CA ASP A 26 17.84 20.30 1.73
C ASP A 26 16.97 20.76 0.55
N PRO A 27 15.70 21.14 0.79
CA PRO A 27 14.84 21.62 -0.28
C PRO A 27 15.34 22.99 -0.74
N VAL A 28 15.35 23.21 -2.06
CA VAL A 28 15.85 24.44 -2.71
C VAL A 28 15.21 25.72 -2.13
N LEU A 29 13.94 25.64 -1.71
CA LEU A 29 13.19 26.77 -1.18
C LEU A 29 13.31 26.91 0.36
N GLY A 30 14.12 26.08 1.03
CA GLY A 30 14.26 26.08 2.49
C GLY A 30 12.98 25.69 3.24
N ASN A 31 11.96 25.17 2.54
CA ASN A 31 10.60 24.99 3.04
C ASN A 31 10.35 23.60 3.66
N ARG A 32 11.39 22.99 4.24
CA ARG A 32 11.32 21.61 4.74
C ARG A 32 10.29 21.46 5.85
N ASN A 33 10.25 22.43 6.76
CA ASN A 33 9.36 22.40 7.92
C ASN A 33 7.89 22.56 7.51
N GLU A 34 7.59 23.40 6.51
CA GLU A 34 6.24 23.50 5.96
C GLU A 34 5.82 22.18 5.29
N GLN A 35 6.72 21.53 4.53
CA GLN A 35 6.44 20.23 3.92
C GLN A 35 6.12 19.16 4.98
N ILE A 36 6.92 19.07 6.04
CA ILE A 36 6.67 18.15 7.16
C ILE A 36 5.30 18.45 7.79
N THR A 37 5.00 19.72 8.07
CA THR A 37 3.72 20.12 8.68
C THR A 37 2.53 19.75 7.81
N GLN A 38 2.62 20.02 6.51
CA GLN A 38 1.57 19.66 5.54
C GLN A 38 1.38 18.15 5.44
N ARG A 39 2.47 17.38 5.44
CA ARG A 39 2.39 15.91 5.40
C ARG A 39 1.80 15.31 6.67
N LEU A 40 2.21 15.79 7.85
CA LEU A 40 1.61 15.37 9.12
C LEU A 40 0.11 15.61 9.16
N LYS A 41 -0.33 16.81 8.72
CA LYS A 41 -1.75 17.15 8.65
C LYS A 41 -2.50 16.22 7.69
N TRP A 42 -1.97 16.03 6.49
CA TRP A 42 -2.58 15.16 5.48
C TRP A 42 -2.70 13.71 5.97
N TYR A 43 -1.65 13.15 6.57
CA TYR A 43 -1.68 11.79 7.12
C TYR A 43 -2.68 11.67 8.26
N SER A 44 -2.72 12.63 9.18
CA SER A 44 -3.70 12.64 10.27
C SER A 44 -5.14 12.63 9.74
N GLU A 45 -5.44 13.43 8.72
CA GLU A 45 -6.78 13.46 8.09
C GLU A 45 -7.12 12.12 7.41
N LYS A 46 -6.16 11.48 6.73
CA LYS A 46 -6.40 10.19 6.06
C LYS A 46 -6.54 9.02 7.03
N LEU A 47 -5.79 9.02 8.13
CA LEU A 47 -5.88 7.97 9.16
C LEU A 47 -7.24 7.96 9.86
N LEU A 48 -7.93 9.11 9.96
CA LEU A 48 -9.31 9.17 10.44
C LEU A 48 -10.26 8.33 9.57
N VAL A 49 -10.09 8.36 8.25
CA VAL A 49 -10.94 7.58 7.33
C VAL A 49 -10.77 6.07 7.52
N LEU A 50 -9.59 5.62 7.97
CA LEU A 50 -9.37 4.19 8.29
C LEU A 50 -10.08 3.76 9.58
N THR A 51 -10.55 4.71 10.40
CA THR A 51 -11.35 4.40 11.59
C THR A 51 -12.78 3.98 11.26
N ASP A 52 -13.22 4.11 10.01
CA ASP A 52 -14.56 3.65 9.60
C ASP A 52 -14.62 2.13 9.37
N ILE A 53 -13.48 1.44 9.35
CA ILE A 53 -13.42 -0.02 9.21
C ILE A 53 -13.95 -0.67 10.49
N GLN A 54 -15.03 -1.44 10.39
CA GLN A 54 -15.70 -2.11 11.51
C GLN A 54 -14.85 -3.29 11.99
N ILE A 55 -14.23 -3.16 13.16
CA ILE A 55 -13.58 -4.25 13.91
C ILE A 55 -14.14 -4.13 15.33
N ALA A 56 -14.63 -5.24 15.88
CA ALA A 56 -15.36 -5.25 17.16
C ALA A 56 -14.51 -4.77 18.33
N ASP A 57 -13.23 -5.15 18.35
CA ASP A 57 -12.28 -4.75 19.39
C ASP A 57 -11.42 -3.55 18.92
N PRO A 58 -11.50 -2.39 19.61
CA PRO A 58 -10.76 -1.19 19.26
C PRO A 58 -9.25 -1.32 19.46
N ASP A 59 -8.77 -2.12 20.40
CA ASP A 59 -7.34 -2.30 20.67
C ASP A 59 -6.72 -3.15 19.57
N ILE A 60 -7.40 -4.23 19.20
CA ILE A 60 -7.03 -5.06 18.07
C ILE A 60 -7.02 -4.25 16.78
N LYS A 61 -8.05 -3.43 16.55
CA LYS A 61 -8.11 -2.52 15.40
C LYS A 61 -6.90 -1.59 15.35
N ASN A 62 -6.53 -0.99 16.47
CA ASN A 62 -5.35 -0.11 16.53
C ASN A 62 -4.08 -0.88 16.15
N VAL A 63 -3.91 -2.12 16.64
CA VAL A 63 -2.79 -2.99 16.25
C VAL A 63 -2.77 -3.20 14.74
N PHE A 64 -3.89 -3.59 14.12
CA PHE A 64 -3.96 -3.78 12.67
C PHE A 64 -3.61 -2.50 11.89
N ILE A 65 -4.11 -1.34 12.32
CA ILE A 65 -3.78 -0.07 11.70
C ILE A 65 -2.28 0.22 11.79
N GLU A 66 -1.67 0.01 12.96
CA GLU A 66 -0.24 0.20 13.15
C GLU A 66 0.60 -0.72 12.25
N GLN A 67 0.19 -1.98 12.10
CA GLN A 67 0.88 -2.93 11.23
C GLN A 67 0.73 -2.54 9.75
N ALA A 68 -0.47 -2.15 9.32
CA ALA A 68 -0.71 -1.68 7.95
C ALA A 68 0.11 -0.42 7.63
N VAL A 69 0.21 0.51 8.58
CA VAL A 69 1.09 1.69 8.48
C VAL A 69 2.55 1.26 8.34
N SER A 70 3.01 0.31 9.14
CA SER A 70 4.40 -0.17 9.11
C SER A 70 4.75 -0.82 7.76
N LEU A 71 3.85 -1.63 7.19
CA LEU A 71 4.01 -2.22 5.86
C LEU A 71 4.00 -1.15 4.77
N THR A 72 3.13 -0.14 4.88
CA THR A 72 3.09 0.97 3.92
C THR A 72 4.36 1.82 3.98
N CYS A 73 4.90 2.08 5.17
CA CYS A 73 6.19 2.74 5.32
C CYS A 73 7.30 1.97 4.62
N ALA A 74 7.31 0.64 4.72
CA ALA A 74 8.29 -0.19 4.02
C ALA A 74 8.15 -0.05 2.50
N ASP A 75 6.92 -0.04 1.97
CA ASP A 75 6.65 0.19 0.54
C ASP A 75 7.11 1.58 0.07
N ILE A 76 6.98 2.61 0.92
CA ILE A 76 7.50 3.97 0.64
C ILE A 76 9.03 3.98 0.61
N ILE A 77 9.67 3.35 1.58
CA ILE A 77 11.14 3.39 1.74
C ILE A 77 11.83 2.54 0.66
N CYS A 78 11.23 1.42 0.26
CA CYS A 78 11.77 0.50 -0.74
C CYS A 78 11.38 0.88 -2.18
N ASP A 79 10.87 2.09 -2.42
CA ASP A 79 10.45 2.60 -3.73
C ASP A 79 9.36 1.77 -4.46
N VAL A 80 8.63 0.91 -3.73
CA VAL A 80 7.40 0.29 -4.26
C VAL A 80 6.35 1.38 -4.53
N ILE A 81 6.29 2.37 -3.63
CA ILE A 81 5.61 3.64 -3.87
C ILE A 81 6.68 4.67 -4.25
N ALA A 82 6.84 4.87 -5.55
CA ALA A 82 7.85 5.76 -6.11
C ALA A 82 7.66 7.21 -5.61
N ILE A 83 8.77 7.92 -5.49
CA ILE A 83 8.81 9.34 -5.10
C ILE A 83 8.14 10.23 -6.15
N ALA A 84 8.45 9.99 -7.43
CA ALA A 84 7.94 10.73 -8.58
C ALA A 84 7.26 9.76 -9.58
N PRO A 85 6.10 9.21 -9.22
CA PRO A 85 5.41 8.27 -10.08
C PRO A 85 4.85 8.98 -11.32
N VAL A 86 4.95 8.32 -12.47
CA VAL A 86 4.40 8.83 -13.75
C VAL A 86 2.96 8.33 -13.97
N LEU A 87 2.63 7.16 -13.44
CA LEU A 87 1.41 6.41 -13.80
C LEU A 87 0.29 6.49 -12.77
N TYR A 88 0.55 7.08 -11.60
CA TYR A 88 -0.43 7.14 -10.51
C TYR A 88 -0.17 8.35 -9.62
N ASP A 89 -1.21 8.80 -8.91
CA ASP A 89 -1.05 9.74 -7.82
C ASP A 89 -0.47 9.04 -6.59
N ARG A 90 0.65 9.57 -6.08
CA ARG A 90 1.38 8.96 -4.96
C ARG A 90 0.53 8.89 -3.69
N ASN A 91 -0.25 9.94 -3.41
CA ASN A 91 -1.05 10.05 -2.20
C ASN A 91 -2.21 9.05 -2.22
N GLU A 92 -2.88 8.92 -3.36
CA GLU A 92 -3.88 7.88 -3.59
C GLU A 92 -3.27 6.49 -3.42
N LYS A 93 -2.07 6.26 -3.98
CA LYS A 93 -1.40 4.96 -3.86
C LYS A 93 -1.04 4.58 -2.44
N ILE A 94 -0.55 5.54 -1.64
CA ILE A 94 -0.30 5.33 -0.21
C ILE A 94 -1.58 4.92 0.51
N PHE A 95 -2.68 5.61 0.24
CA PHE A 95 -3.95 5.31 0.90
C PHE A 95 -4.58 3.99 0.43
N GLU A 96 -4.45 3.66 -0.86
CA GLU A 96 -4.81 2.36 -1.42
C GLU A 96 -4.03 1.23 -0.73
N LYS A 97 -2.71 1.39 -0.58
CA LYS A 97 -1.84 0.42 0.09
C LYS A 97 -2.18 0.24 1.56
N LEU A 98 -2.49 1.32 2.28
CA LEU A 98 -2.97 1.23 3.67
C LEU A 98 -4.23 0.37 3.78
N LYS A 99 -5.24 0.61 2.92
CA LYS A 99 -6.47 -0.20 2.90
C LYS A 99 -6.19 -1.65 2.52
N MET A 100 -5.37 -1.87 1.49
CA MET A 100 -4.98 -3.19 1.03
C MET A 100 -4.29 -3.98 2.15
N TYR A 101 -3.32 -3.38 2.85
CA TYR A 101 -2.64 -4.04 3.96
C TYR A 101 -3.56 -4.29 5.16
N MET A 102 -4.49 -3.38 5.47
CA MET A 102 -5.53 -3.63 6.46
C MET A 102 -6.35 -4.86 6.10
N SER A 103 -6.87 -4.95 4.87
CA SER A 103 -7.64 -6.11 4.41
C SER A 103 -6.81 -7.40 4.41
N LEU A 104 -5.55 -7.33 3.97
CA LEU A 104 -4.64 -8.47 3.94
C LEU A 104 -4.39 -9.01 5.35
N LEU A 105 -4.15 -8.13 6.31
CA LEU A 105 -3.90 -8.51 7.70
C LEU A 105 -5.16 -9.12 8.33
N LEU A 106 -6.34 -8.55 8.09
CA LEU A 106 -7.61 -9.11 8.57
C LEU A 106 -7.90 -10.50 7.98
N ALA A 107 -7.55 -10.73 6.72
CA ALA A 107 -7.68 -12.03 6.09
C ALA A 107 -6.63 -13.05 6.57
N SER A 108 -5.42 -12.60 6.86
CA SER A 108 -4.29 -13.47 7.26
C SER A 108 -4.32 -13.83 8.75
N PHE A 109 -4.89 -12.96 9.57
CA PHE A 109 -5.10 -13.16 10.99
C PHE A 109 -6.59 -12.99 11.29
N PRO A 110 -7.43 -13.95 10.86
CA PRO A 110 -8.84 -13.92 11.17
C PRO A 110 -8.98 -13.78 12.68
N LEU A 111 -9.57 -12.67 13.10
CA LEU A 111 -10.01 -12.56 14.47
C LEU A 111 -11.02 -13.67 14.66
N ALA A 112 -10.80 -14.52 15.65
CA ALA A 112 -11.82 -15.45 16.11
C ALA A 112 -12.98 -14.59 16.64
N CYS A 113 -13.84 -14.12 15.75
CA CYS A 113 -15.17 -13.68 16.12
C CYS A 113 -15.83 -14.93 16.71
N ALA A 114 -16.30 -14.80 17.94
CA ALA A 114 -17.26 -15.74 18.51
C ALA A 114 -18.36 -15.95 17.47
N ASP A 115 -18.52 -17.22 17.07
CA ASP A 115 -19.58 -17.86 16.31
C ASP A 115 -20.41 -16.99 15.34
N ASP A 116 -20.42 -17.45 14.08
CA ASP A 116 -21.33 -17.07 12.98
C ASP A 116 -20.92 -15.85 12.12
N GLN A 117 -20.08 -16.08 11.10
CA GLN A 117 -20.30 -15.55 9.73
C GLN A 117 -19.32 -16.17 8.73
N GLU A 118 -19.75 -17.28 8.14
CA GLU A 118 -19.09 -18.02 7.08
C GLU A 118 -19.58 -17.50 5.71
N GLU A 119 -19.24 -16.27 5.30
CA GLU A 119 -19.62 -15.81 3.95
C GLU A 119 -18.81 -14.61 3.42
N CYS A 120 -17.47 -14.69 3.30
CA CYS A 120 -16.69 -13.66 2.60
C CYS A 120 -15.50 -14.17 1.77
N ILE A 121 -15.25 -15.48 1.70
CA ILE A 121 -13.99 -16.00 1.10
C ILE A 121 -14.09 -16.25 -0.42
N ALA A 122 -15.29 -16.19 -1.03
CA ALA A 122 -15.50 -16.68 -2.40
C ALA A 122 -14.93 -15.80 -3.55
N ASP A 123 -14.52 -14.54 -3.31
CA ASP A 123 -14.22 -13.63 -4.42
C ASP A 123 -12.72 -13.40 -4.72
N MET A 124 -11.78 -13.83 -3.86
CA MET A 124 -10.34 -13.62 -4.11
C MET A 124 -9.65 -14.74 -4.91
N GLU A 125 -10.25 -15.93 -5.03
CA GLU A 125 -9.60 -17.08 -5.69
C GLU A 125 -9.52 -16.94 -7.23
N LYS A 126 -10.13 -15.91 -7.83
CA LYS A 126 -10.15 -15.72 -9.30
C LYS A 126 -8.97 -14.91 -9.88
N VAL A 127 -8.08 -14.36 -9.05
CA VAL A 127 -6.98 -13.51 -9.55
C VAL A 127 -5.67 -14.27 -9.76
N GLU A 128 -5.51 -15.47 -9.18
CA GLU A 128 -4.22 -16.18 -9.17
C GLU A 128 -3.98 -17.18 -10.32
N VAL A 129 -4.84 -17.21 -11.36
CA VAL A 129 -4.61 -18.04 -12.56
C VAL A 129 -4.50 -17.18 -13.82
N ARG A 130 -3.46 -16.35 -13.89
CA ARG A 130 -3.03 -15.78 -15.19
C ARG A 130 -1.55 -15.41 -15.27
N GLU A 131 -0.67 -16.26 -14.73
CA GLU A 131 0.71 -16.31 -15.18
C GLU A 131 1.10 -17.76 -15.52
N LYS A 132 1.22 -18.03 -16.83
CA LYS A 132 2.26 -18.88 -17.46
C LYS A 132 1.97 -19.04 -18.95
N ALA A 133 2.63 -18.21 -19.77
CA ALA A 133 2.94 -18.57 -21.15
C ALA A 133 4.26 -17.90 -21.56
N THR A 134 5.37 -18.56 -21.22
CA THR A 134 6.70 -18.26 -21.78
C THR A 134 6.78 -18.70 -23.26
N PRO A 135 7.59 -18.02 -24.09
CA PRO A 135 7.58 -18.17 -25.54
C PRO A 135 8.42 -19.39 -26.00
N LYS A 136 7.90 -20.15 -26.97
CA LYS A 136 8.68 -21.20 -27.65
C LYS A 136 9.42 -20.61 -28.85
N THR A 137 10.74 -20.70 -28.78
CA THR A 137 11.69 -20.52 -29.88
C THR A 137 11.63 -21.68 -30.88
N SER A 138 12.30 -21.46 -32.03
CA SER A 138 12.64 -22.36 -33.15
C SER A 138 11.81 -22.08 -34.43
N ARG A 139 12.35 -22.09 -35.65
CA ARG A 139 13.68 -22.41 -36.18
C ARG A 139 13.71 -21.86 -37.62
N SER A 140 14.88 -21.37 -38.05
CA SER A 140 15.21 -21.09 -39.44
C SER A 140 14.98 -22.31 -40.35
N GLY A 141 14.31 -22.13 -41.49
CA GLY A 141 14.16 -23.16 -42.52
C GLY A 141 13.97 -22.54 -43.90
N GLY A 142 14.96 -22.70 -44.78
CA GLY A 142 15.09 -21.97 -46.03
C GLY A 142 14.28 -22.49 -47.23
N LYS A 143 14.30 -21.64 -48.28
CA LYS A 143 14.13 -21.86 -49.73
C LYS A 143 13.36 -23.11 -50.19
N ARG A 144 12.25 -22.89 -50.92
CA ARG A 144 11.92 -23.73 -52.08
C ARG A 144 11.14 -22.97 -53.16
N ARG A 145 11.80 -22.82 -54.33
CA ARG A 145 11.21 -22.43 -55.63
C ARG A 145 10.06 -23.38 -55.98
N LYS A 146 9.01 -22.85 -56.63
CA LYS A 146 8.30 -23.60 -57.68
C LYS A 146 7.70 -22.66 -58.73
N ARG A 147 8.13 -22.91 -59.97
CA ARG A 147 7.61 -22.38 -61.24
C ARG A 147 6.15 -22.78 -61.43
N ARG A 148 5.33 -21.88 -61.98
CA ARG A 148 4.64 -22.08 -63.25
C ARG A 148 4.25 -20.73 -63.83
#